data_AF-A0A9P6TJ13-F1
#
_entry.id   AF-A0A9P6TJ13-F1
#
_cell.length_a   1.000
_cell.length_b   1.000
_cell.length_c   1.000
_cell.angle_alpha   90.00
_cell.angle_beta   90.00
_cell.angle_gamma   90.00
#
_symmetry.space_group_name_H-M   'P 1'
#
loop_
_entity.id
_entity.type
_entity.pdbx_description
1 polymer ?
#
loop_
_entity_poly.entity_id
_entity_poly.type
_entity_poly.pdbx_seq_one_letter_code
_entity_poly.pdbx_strand_id
1 'polypeptide(L)'
;MSLFPNTSSPSTPGSVVAGRAPLEDLSDSYCQPITASAFIPYILVILQCALLHPTFVNSKLARLIRVALTPINVIWAFMFPFRYCFRPLESLGQINMGLGSFALYTAIKSLEWGFASGPYYKRPLKIVDGVPKWEKVKKTDDTYKKMQEEEPCTAFKLFTWTLLMITSMRGLQFTWGPAITANTHSTSYLIGRFFRLGVPLTCALALIILTRDSPLGTPTSGLLSIGVPNFPGLTFLAECTYTVSFGVWLSCNMDIGYTFAVLLLTSLHKIANFLQCPPQILELCDPVYYPPMFNSPQRVHSIADLWGRAWHTFLQRIFLISGGKPVVWITQKFGASSKIQKLAGLFGIFGASAFVHEYITFVLAQAPHPNPKTLTSFPGSAIFFMLQPLAILVEPFIIPLVPKTIGGGTFWVWAFSTVAAYTFRAQYLTKDGIIGNFPPLSQWSWLYILSPIKY
;
A
#
# COMPACT_ATOMS: atom_id res chain seq x y z
N MET A 1 -18.54 -31.36 -64.39
CA MET A 1 -19.99 -31.36 -64.62
C MET A 1 -20.62 -30.59 -63.47
N SER A 2 -20.79 -29.27 -63.64
CA SER A 2 -22.04 -28.62 -64.10
C SER A 2 -23.10 -28.61 -63.00
N LEU A 3 -23.84 -27.55 -62.68
CA LEU A 3 -24.02 -26.17 -63.14
C LEU A 3 -25.07 -25.61 -62.14
N PHE A 4 -25.04 -24.31 -61.83
CA PHE A 4 -26.14 -23.59 -61.15
C PHE A 4 -27.46 -23.64 -61.97
N PRO A 5 -28.65 -23.38 -61.37
CA PRO A 5 -29.20 -21.99 -61.36
C PRO A 5 -30.10 -21.57 -60.17
N ASN A 6 -30.02 -20.27 -59.81
CA ASN A 6 -31.08 -19.22 -59.68
C ASN A 6 -32.58 -19.63 -59.60
N THR A 7 -33.54 -18.98 -58.90
CA THR A 7 -33.79 -17.55 -58.56
C THR A 7 -35.04 -17.38 -57.64
N SER A 8 -35.13 -16.22 -56.97
CA SER A 8 -36.29 -15.34 -56.64
C SER A 8 -37.43 -15.71 -55.64
N SER A 9 -37.41 -15.00 -54.48
CA SER A 9 -38.43 -14.17 -53.77
C SER A 9 -39.83 -14.73 -53.38
N PRO A 10 -40.41 -14.34 -52.22
CA PRO A 10 -41.07 -13.03 -52.07
C PRO A 10 -40.86 -12.29 -50.73
N SER A 11 -41.01 -10.98 -50.82
CA SER A 11 -41.12 -9.96 -49.77
C SER A 11 -42.39 -10.12 -48.91
N THR A 12 -42.25 -9.95 -47.58
CA THR A 12 -43.37 -9.73 -46.66
C THR A 12 -43.29 -8.36 -45.96
N PRO A 13 -44.45 -7.75 -45.63
CA PRO A 13 -44.58 -6.36 -45.25
C PRO A 13 -44.42 -6.13 -43.74
N GLY A 14 -44.19 -4.86 -43.40
CA GLY A 14 -43.72 -4.42 -42.09
C GLY A 14 -44.61 -4.77 -40.89
N SER A 15 -43.94 -5.02 -39.78
CA SER A 15 -44.51 -4.85 -38.45
C SER A 15 -43.84 -3.64 -37.79
N VAL A 16 -44.66 -2.65 -37.46
CA VAL A 16 -44.28 -1.48 -36.67
C VAL A 16 -44.13 -1.97 -35.24
N VAL A 17 -42.89 -2.26 -34.82
CA VAL A 17 -42.57 -2.48 -33.41
C VAL A 17 -42.31 -1.13 -32.77
N ALA A 18 -43.21 -0.75 -31.87
CA ALA A 18 -43.12 0.41 -31.01
C ALA A 18 -41.76 0.47 -30.31
N GLY A 19 -41.16 1.66 -30.31
CA GLY A 19 -39.83 1.93 -29.77
C GLY A 19 -39.62 1.41 -28.36
N ARG A 20 -38.80 0.37 -28.24
CA ARG A 20 -37.84 0.30 -27.13
C ARG A 20 -36.62 1.07 -27.58
N ALA A 21 -36.32 2.16 -26.89
CA ALA A 21 -35.00 2.75 -26.95
C ALA A 21 -33.96 1.64 -26.74
N PRO A 22 -32.91 1.54 -27.56
CA PRO A 22 -31.87 0.55 -27.36
C PRO A 22 -31.26 0.81 -25.99
N LEU A 23 -31.28 -0.21 -25.15
CA LEU A 23 -30.55 -0.30 -23.89
C LEU A 23 -29.05 -0.52 -24.20
N GLU A 24 -28.49 0.29 -25.11
CA GLU A 24 -27.12 0.17 -25.64
C GLU A 24 -26.10 1.13 -24.99
N ASP A 25 -26.52 1.98 -24.05
CA ASP A 25 -25.60 2.92 -23.36
C ASP A 25 -25.18 2.51 -21.94
N LEU A 26 -25.51 1.31 -21.48
CA LEU A 26 -24.85 0.75 -20.28
C LEU A 26 -23.49 0.12 -20.59
N SER A 27 -23.05 0.19 -21.86
CA SER A 27 -21.66 -0.11 -22.24
C SER A 27 -20.66 0.95 -21.80
N ASP A 28 -21.08 2.05 -21.15
CA ASP A 28 -20.20 3.11 -20.65
C ASP A 28 -19.62 2.87 -19.24
N SER A 29 -19.80 1.67 -18.65
CA SER A 29 -19.29 1.36 -17.31
C SER A 29 -17.76 1.11 -17.25
N TYR A 30 -16.98 1.77 -18.11
CA TYR A 30 -15.53 1.62 -18.13
C TYR A 30 -14.84 2.82 -17.45
N CYS A 31 -13.95 2.55 -16.50
CA CYS A 31 -13.07 3.55 -15.90
C CYS A 31 -12.24 4.27 -16.97
N GLN A 32 -12.27 5.60 -17.04
CA GLN A 32 -11.61 6.39 -18.08
C GLN A 32 -10.08 6.29 -18.02
N PRO A 33 -9.35 6.43 -19.13
CA PRO A 33 -7.90 6.55 -19.09
C PRO A 33 -7.47 7.74 -18.23
N ILE A 34 -6.39 7.59 -17.47
CA ILE A 34 -5.83 8.68 -16.67
C ILE A 34 -5.23 9.75 -17.59
N THR A 35 -5.76 10.97 -17.49
CA THR A 35 -5.25 12.17 -18.16
C THR A 35 -4.73 13.18 -17.14
N ALA A 36 -4.01 14.21 -17.58
CA ALA A 36 -3.56 15.28 -16.68
C ALA A 36 -4.73 15.98 -15.96
N SER A 37 -5.89 16.11 -16.62
CA SER A 37 -7.08 16.73 -16.02
C SER A 37 -7.68 15.91 -14.87
N ALA A 38 -7.45 14.59 -14.85
CA ALA A 38 -7.89 13.72 -13.75
C ALA A 38 -7.25 14.12 -12.41
N PHE A 39 -6.10 14.82 -12.43
CA PHE A 39 -5.41 15.27 -11.23
C PHE A 39 -5.82 16.68 -10.76
N ILE A 40 -6.63 17.43 -11.51
CA ILE A 40 -7.05 18.79 -11.13
C ILE A 40 -7.67 18.82 -9.71
N PRO A 41 -8.53 17.87 -9.30
CA PRO A 41 -9.09 17.92 -7.95
C PRO A 41 -8.08 17.71 -6.82
N TYR A 42 -6.88 17.17 -7.10
CA TYR A 42 -5.80 17.09 -6.11
C TYR A 42 -5.24 18.47 -5.73
N ILE A 43 -5.52 19.53 -6.50
CA ILE A 43 -5.23 20.91 -6.08
C ILE A 43 -5.95 21.23 -4.75
N LEU A 44 -7.17 20.72 -4.54
CA LEU A 44 -7.91 20.90 -3.29
C LEU A 44 -7.28 20.14 -2.12
N VAL A 45 -6.68 18.98 -2.40
CA VAL A 45 -5.90 18.20 -1.41
C VAL A 45 -4.64 18.96 -1.02
N ILE A 46 -3.92 19.52 -1.99
CA ILE A 46 -2.73 20.36 -1.76
C ILE A 46 -3.09 21.60 -0.94
N LEU A 47 -4.18 22.29 -1.29
CA LEU A 47 -4.68 23.44 -0.54
C LEU A 47 -5.04 23.05 0.90
N GLN A 48 -5.76 21.95 1.09
CA GLN A 48 -6.12 21.44 2.41
C GLN A 48 -4.87 21.18 3.27
N CYS A 49 -3.81 20.61 2.68
CA CYS A 49 -2.53 20.40 3.33
C CYS A 49 -1.83 21.73 3.66
N ALA A 50 -1.76 22.67 2.72
CA ALA A 50 -1.09 23.97 2.91
C ALA A 50 -1.67 24.76 4.09
N LEU A 51 -2.98 24.64 4.35
CA LEU A 51 -3.66 25.27 5.48
C LEU A 51 -3.28 24.69 6.86
N LEU A 52 -2.41 23.67 6.92
CA LEU A 52 -1.77 23.18 8.14
C LEU A 52 -0.43 23.86 8.43
N HIS A 53 0.03 24.77 7.58
CA HIS A 53 1.27 25.50 7.81
C HIS A 53 1.17 26.35 9.09
N PRO A 54 2.24 26.44 9.92
CA PRO A 54 2.25 27.22 11.17
C PRO A 54 1.77 28.67 11.06
N THR A 55 2.00 29.32 9.91
CA THR A 55 1.51 30.69 9.64
C THR A 55 -0.01 30.86 9.80
N PHE A 56 -0.79 29.77 9.71
CA PHE A 56 -2.25 29.78 9.85
C PHE A 56 -2.74 29.39 11.25
N VAL A 57 -1.87 29.30 12.25
CA VAL A 57 -2.21 28.85 13.62
C VAL A 57 -3.41 29.59 14.22
N ASN A 58 -3.49 30.90 13.99
CA ASN A 58 -4.54 31.77 14.52
C ASN A 58 -5.75 31.91 13.59
N SER A 59 -5.74 31.27 12.41
CA SER A 59 -6.80 31.40 11.41
C SER A 59 -7.91 30.36 11.60
N LYS A 60 -9.03 30.80 12.20
CA LYS A 60 -10.27 30.00 12.27
C LYS A 60 -10.80 29.67 10.88
N LEU A 61 -10.64 30.58 9.92
CA LEU A 61 -11.05 30.39 8.53
C LEU A 61 -10.26 29.26 7.87
N ALA A 62 -8.94 29.19 8.06
CA ALA A 62 -8.13 28.09 7.54
C ALA A 62 -8.62 26.73 8.05
N ARG A 63 -8.95 26.64 9.35
CA ARG A 63 -9.55 25.42 9.92
C ARG A 63 -10.91 25.09 9.32
N LEU A 64 -11.79 26.08 9.15
CA LEU A 64 -13.10 25.88 8.54
C LEU A 64 -12.98 25.36 7.10
N ILE A 65 -12.08 25.95 6.30
CA ILE A 65 -11.82 25.51 4.92
C ILE A 65 -11.28 24.07 4.91
N ARG A 66 -10.33 23.73 5.80
CA ARG A 66 -9.84 22.33 5.90
C ARG A 66 -10.95 21.33 6.16
N VAL A 67 -11.86 21.64 7.09
CA VAL A 67 -13.00 20.78 7.40
C VAL A 67 -13.96 20.70 6.21
N ALA A 68 -14.28 21.83 5.57
CA ALA A 68 -15.18 21.88 4.42
C ALA A 68 -14.65 21.11 3.20
N LEU A 69 -13.33 21.16 2.95
CA LEU A 69 -12.68 20.40 1.86
C LEU A 69 -12.62 18.89 2.13
N THR A 70 -12.78 18.45 3.38
CA THR A 70 -12.64 17.04 3.76
C THR A 70 -13.61 16.11 3.02
N PRO A 71 -14.95 16.31 3.06
CA PRO A 71 -15.86 15.42 2.35
C PRO A 71 -15.61 15.40 0.84
N ILE A 72 -15.27 16.54 0.24
CA ILE A 72 -14.97 16.67 -1.19
C ILE A 72 -13.74 15.82 -1.55
N ASN A 73 -12.64 16.03 -0.84
CA ASN A 73 -11.38 15.32 -1.09
C ASN A 73 -11.50 13.81 -0.82
N VAL A 74 -12.23 13.42 0.24
CA VAL A 74 -12.45 12.01 0.60
C VAL A 74 -13.27 11.30 -0.48
N ILE A 75 -14.41 11.87 -0.87
CA ILE A 75 -15.28 11.27 -1.90
C ILE A 75 -14.53 11.19 -3.23
N TRP A 76 -13.84 12.28 -3.62
CA TRP A 76 -13.07 12.27 -4.85
C TRP A 76 -11.98 11.20 -4.83
N ALA A 77 -11.18 11.14 -3.75
CA ALA A 77 -10.09 10.17 -3.65
C ALA A 77 -10.60 8.72 -3.72
N PHE A 78 -11.69 8.38 -3.00
CA PHE A 78 -12.29 7.05 -3.08
C PHE A 78 -12.89 6.70 -4.44
N MET A 79 -13.40 7.69 -5.18
CA MET A 79 -13.97 7.46 -6.51
C MET A 79 -12.94 7.49 -7.62
N PHE A 80 -11.77 8.09 -7.36
CA PHE A 80 -10.72 8.30 -8.35
C PHE A 80 -10.32 7.02 -9.11
N PRO A 81 -9.99 5.89 -8.47
CA PRO A 81 -9.55 4.69 -9.19
C PRO A 81 -10.69 3.94 -9.91
N PHE A 82 -11.95 4.26 -9.61
CA PHE A 82 -13.11 3.71 -10.33
C PHE A 82 -13.51 4.59 -11.51
N ARG A 83 -13.25 5.89 -11.42
CA ARG A 83 -13.46 6.83 -12.52
C ARG A 83 -12.32 6.81 -13.51
N TYR A 84 -11.10 6.61 -13.03
CA TYR A 84 -9.89 6.61 -13.83
C TYR A 84 -9.03 5.39 -13.52
N CYS A 85 -8.49 4.76 -14.54
CA CYS A 85 -7.66 3.58 -14.40
C CYS A 85 -6.63 3.49 -15.53
N PHE A 86 -5.61 2.67 -15.31
CA PHE A 86 -4.69 2.24 -16.35
C PHE A 86 -5.27 1.01 -17.05
N ARG A 87 -5.38 1.05 -18.38
CA ARG A 87 -5.93 -0.04 -19.20
C ARG A 87 -4.83 -0.71 -20.04
N PRO A 88 -4.94 -2.02 -20.35
CA PRO A 88 -5.97 -2.97 -19.89
C PRO A 88 -5.87 -3.30 -18.39
N LEU A 89 -7.01 -3.57 -17.73
CA LEU A 89 -7.07 -3.79 -16.28
C LEU A 89 -6.36 -5.09 -15.86
N GLU A 90 -6.50 -6.11 -16.69
CA GLU A 90 -5.85 -7.41 -16.55
C GLU A 90 -4.34 -7.20 -16.59
N SER A 91 -3.86 -6.28 -17.46
CA SER A 91 -2.44 -6.08 -17.69
C SER A 91 -1.72 -5.18 -16.71
N LEU A 92 -2.42 -4.15 -16.26
CA LEU A 92 -1.88 -3.07 -15.42
C LEU A 92 -2.37 -3.14 -13.97
N GLY A 93 -2.78 -4.34 -13.51
CA GLY A 93 -3.24 -4.59 -12.14
C GLY A 93 -2.30 -3.99 -11.08
N GLN A 94 -0.98 -4.22 -11.18
CA GLN A 94 -0.02 -3.64 -10.22
C GLN A 94 -0.06 -2.10 -10.16
N ILE A 95 -0.18 -1.44 -11.32
CA ILE A 95 -0.23 0.02 -11.38
C ILE A 95 -1.56 0.52 -10.79
N ASN A 96 -2.67 -0.13 -11.10
CA ASN A 96 -3.97 0.16 -10.51
C ASN A 96 -4.02 -0.16 -9.00
N MET A 97 -3.24 -1.13 -8.51
CA MET A 97 -3.03 -1.37 -7.07
C MET A 97 -2.41 -0.14 -6.40
N GLY A 98 -1.37 0.43 -7.04
CA GLY A 98 -0.73 1.67 -6.62
C GLY A 98 -1.71 2.84 -6.63
N LEU A 99 -2.54 2.95 -7.67
CA LEU A 99 -3.59 3.96 -7.79
C LEU A 99 -4.63 3.87 -6.64
N GLY A 100 -5.12 2.65 -6.36
CA GLY A 100 -6.05 2.39 -5.26
C GLY A 100 -5.42 2.70 -3.89
N SER A 101 -4.15 2.34 -3.70
CA SER A 101 -3.40 2.65 -2.48
C SER A 101 -3.20 4.15 -2.29
N PHE A 102 -2.89 4.88 -3.37
CA PHE A 102 -2.73 6.34 -3.36
C PHE A 102 -4.05 7.07 -3.09
N ALA A 103 -5.15 6.59 -3.68
CA ALA A 103 -6.50 7.07 -3.41
C ALA A 103 -6.86 6.94 -1.92
N LEU A 104 -6.66 5.76 -1.33
CA LEU A 104 -6.89 5.54 0.10
C LEU A 104 -6.00 6.40 0.99
N TYR A 105 -4.72 6.48 0.65
CA TYR A 105 -3.75 7.32 1.36
C TYR A 105 -4.26 8.77 1.39
N THR A 106 -4.66 9.30 0.23
CA THR A 106 -5.19 10.65 0.08
C THR A 106 -6.46 10.85 0.88
N ALA A 107 -7.42 9.92 0.80
CA ALA A 107 -8.67 10.01 1.57
C ALA A 107 -8.40 10.09 3.08
N ILE A 108 -7.53 9.22 3.60
CA ILE A 108 -7.21 9.18 5.03
C ILE A 108 -6.41 10.42 5.44
N LYS A 109 -5.51 10.92 4.59
CA LYS A 109 -4.81 12.19 4.82
C LYS A 109 -5.76 13.38 4.82
N SER A 110 -6.76 13.41 3.94
CA SER A 110 -7.77 14.45 3.95
C SER A 110 -8.63 14.43 5.21
N LEU A 111 -8.96 13.25 5.75
CA LEU A 111 -9.59 13.14 7.08
C LEU A 111 -8.66 13.65 8.18
N GLU A 112 -7.40 13.19 8.19
CA GLU A 112 -6.38 13.62 9.14
C GLU A 112 -6.24 15.15 9.16
N TRP A 113 -6.03 15.74 7.98
CA TRP A 113 -5.78 17.16 7.80
C TRP A 113 -7.02 18.00 8.03
N GLY A 114 -8.21 17.50 7.68
CA GLY A 114 -9.48 18.14 7.98
C GLY A 114 -9.68 18.35 9.48
N PHE A 115 -9.49 17.27 10.24
CA PHE A 115 -9.78 17.23 11.68
C PHE A 115 -8.58 17.51 12.58
N ALA A 116 -7.40 17.82 12.02
CA ALA A 116 -6.24 18.23 12.80
C ALA A 116 -6.57 19.45 13.68
N SER A 117 -6.25 19.34 14.97
CA SER A 117 -6.55 20.35 15.99
C SER A 117 -5.81 21.67 15.79
N GLY A 118 -4.67 21.63 15.11
CA GLY A 118 -3.80 22.77 14.86
C GLY A 118 -2.82 22.49 13.72
N PRO A 119 -1.88 23.42 13.46
CA PRO A 119 -0.89 23.26 12.41
C PRO A 119 0.11 22.15 12.74
N TYR A 120 0.85 21.74 11.73
CA TYR A 120 1.91 20.76 11.87
C TYR A 120 3.27 21.46 11.87
N TYR A 121 4.01 21.24 12.95
CA TYR A 121 5.35 21.80 13.09
C TYR A 121 6.37 20.78 12.65
N LYS A 122 7.47 21.27 12.06
CA LYS A 122 8.65 20.45 11.81
C LYS A 122 9.26 20.01 13.15
N ARG A 123 10.34 19.24 13.15
CA ARG A 123 11.15 18.96 14.34
C ARG A 123 12.59 18.71 13.91
N PRO A 124 13.57 19.07 14.74
CA PRO A 124 14.98 18.85 14.41
C PRO A 124 15.36 17.37 14.52
N LEU A 125 16.32 16.97 13.68
CA LEU A 125 17.04 15.71 13.83
C LEU A 125 18.10 15.87 14.94
N LYS A 126 18.21 14.90 15.84
CA LYS A 126 19.19 14.93 16.94
C LYS A 126 20.21 13.82 16.79
N ILE A 127 21.44 14.08 17.23
CA ILE A 127 22.47 13.04 17.35
C ILE A 127 22.41 12.48 18.77
N VAL A 128 22.14 11.19 18.90
CA VAL A 128 22.08 10.46 20.18
C VAL A 128 23.00 9.26 20.07
N ASP A 129 24.02 9.20 20.92
CA ASP A 129 25.07 8.17 20.89
C ASP A 129 25.77 8.06 19.53
N GLY A 130 26.05 9.21 18.89
CA GLY A 130 26.67 9.26 17.56
C GLY A 130 25.76 8.86 16.40
N VAL A 131 24.48 8.55 16.65
CA VAL A 131 23.52 8.14 15.62
C VAL A 131 22.41 9.19 15.47
N PRO A 132 22.10 9.63 14.24
CA PRO A 132 20.96 10.53 14.01
C PRO A 132 19.64 9.83 14.30
N LYS A 133 18.85 10.39 15.22
CA LYS A 133 17.56 9.89 15.67
C LYS A 133 16.50 10.99 15.67
N TRP A 134 15.30 10.61 15.26
CA TRP A 134 14.08 11.38 15.42
C TRP A 134 13.53 11.14 16.83
N GLU A 135 13.42 12.18 17.65
CA GLU A 135 12.82 12.10 18.98
C GLU A 135 11.38 12.61 19.02
N LYS A 136 10.59 12.15 20.00
CA LYS A 136 9.31 12.78 20.28
C LYS A 136 9.54 14.18 20.87
N VAL A 137 8.82 15.15 20.32
CA VAL A 137 8.86 16.54 20.78
C VAL A 137 8.31 16.59 22.20
N LYS A 138 9.07 17.16 23.14
CA LYS A 138 8.64 17.29 24.54
C LYS A 138 7.70 18.48 24.65
N LYS A 139 6.79 18.48 25.63
CA LYS A 139 5.86 19.60 25.86
C LYS A 139 6.58 20.94 26.10
N THR A 140 7.85 20.91 26.50
CA THR A 140 8.71 22.07 26.72
C THR A 140 9.29 22.70 25.45
N ASP A 141 9.09 22.10 24.26
CA ASP A 141 9.59 22.63 22.97
C ASP A 141 8.70 23.74 22.37
N ASP A 142 7.95 24.47 23.20
CA ASP A 142 7.05 25.55 22.73
C ASP A 142 7.81 26.71 22.09
N THR A 143 9.07 26.95 22.49
CA THR A 143 9.97 27.90 21.81
C THR A 143 10.11 27.58 20.33
N TYR A 144 10.31 26.30 19.98
CA TYR A 144 10.53 25.87 18.60
C TYR A 144 9.26 25.98 17.73
N LYS A 145 8.08 25.84 18.35
CA LYS A 145 6.80 26.08 17.65
C LYS A 145 6.59 27.56 17.38
N LYS A 146 6.77 28.41 18.40
CA LYS A 146 6.63 29.86 18.27
C LYS A 146 7.55 30.43 17.20
N MET A 147 8.80 29.97 17.15
CA MET A 147 9.74 30.37 16.09
C MET A 147 9.21 30.10 14.67
N GLN A 148 8.51 28.98 14.45
CA GLN A 148 7.91 28.67 13.14
C GLN A 148 6.61 29.44 12.86
N GLU A 149 5.89 29.85 13.89
CA GLU A 149 4.68 30.67 13.77
C GLU A 149 5.01 32.12 13.41
N GLU A 150 6.11 32.64 13.98
CA GLU A 150 6.61 34.00 13.75
C GLU A 150 7.46 34.10 12.46
N GLU A 151 7.87 32.96 11.89
CA GLU A 151 8.67 32.95 10.66
C GLU A 151 7.89 33.51 9.46
N PRO A 152 8.41 34.53 8.74
CA PRO A 152 7.76 35.06 7.56
C PRO A 152 7.53 33.98 6.50
N CYS A 153 6.27 33.77 6.14
CA CYS A 153 5.85 32.76 5.17
C CYS A 153 5.78 33.35 3.75
N THR A 154 6.78 33.05 2.93
CA THR A 154 6.73 33.36 1.49
C THR A 154 5.99 32.26 0.73
N ALA A 155 5.48 32.55 -0.47
CA ALA A 155 4.82 31.56 -1.32
C ALA A 155 5.71 30.32 -1.57
N PHE A 156 7.01 30.54 -1.77
CA PHE A 156 8.00 29.47 -1.95
C PHE A 156 8.16 28.58 -0.70
N LYS A 157 8.22 29.18 0.50
CA LYS A 157 8.27 28.42 1.76
C LYS A 157 6.98 27.62 1.99
N LEU A 158 5.83 28.23 1.73
CA LEU A 158 4.54 27.54 1.85
C LEU A 158 4.47 26.35 0.88
N PHE A 159 4.87 26.55 -0.38
CA PHE A 159 4.89 25.52 -1.40
C PHE A 159 5.82 24.36 -1.02
N THR A 160 7.07 24.65 -0.66
CA THR A 160 8.05 23.62 -0.29
C THR A 160 7.67 22.88 0.99
N TRP A 161 7.16 23.57 2.02
CA TRP A 161 6.63 22.94 3.23
C TRP A 161 5.44 22.03 2.91
N THR A 162 4.54 22.47 2.03
CA THR A 162 3.36 21.68 1.65
C THR A 162 3.78 20.43 0.88
N LEU A 163 4.71 20.56 -0.06
CA LEU A 163 5.24 19.42 -0.81
C LEU A 163 5.92 18.43 0.13
N LEU A 164 6.74 18.91 1.08
CA LEU A 164 7.37 18.09 2.12
C LEU A 164 6.34 17.35 2.98
N MET A 165 5.24 18.01 3.35
CA MET A 165 4.19 17.42 4.17
C MET A 165 3.38 16.34 3.42
N ILE A 166 3.10 16.55 2.13
CA ILE A 166 2.39 15.59 1.27
C ILE A 166 3.23 14.33 1.06
N THR A 167 4.52 14.50 0.75
CA THR A 167 5.44 13.37 0.50
C THR A 167 5.89 12.68 1.78
N SER A 168 5.69 13.30 2.95
CA SER A 168 6.04 12.69 4.24
C SER A 168 4.98 11.70 4.74
N MET A 169 5.10 10.45 4.27
CA MET A 169 4.20 9.37 4.71
C MET A 169 4.37 9.04 6.20
N ARG A 170 5.62 8.99 6.69
CA ARG A 170 5.95 8.68 8.10
C ARG A 170 5.97 9.90 9.01
N GLY A 171 6.10 11.10 8.46
CA GLY A 171 6.19 12.33 9.26
C GLY A 171 7.46 12.48 10.05
N LEU A 172 8.57 11.88 9.62
CA LEU A 172 9.77 11.84 10.44
C LEU A 172 10.27 13.24 10.81
N GLN A 173 10.16 14.19 9.90
CA GLN A 173 10.49 15.60 10.07
C GLN A 173 9.41 16.42 10.78
N PHE A 174 8.28 15.83 11.16
CA PHE A 174 7.16 16.52 11.80
C PHE A 174 6.93 16.04 13.24
N THR A 175 6.39 16.92 14.08
CA THR A 175 6.02 16.66 15.49
C THR A 175 5.20 15.39 15.71
N TRP A 176 4.38 15.00 14.73
CA TRP A 176 3.51 13.84 14.82
C TRP A 176 4.19 12.51 14.47
N GLY A 177 5.39 12.52 13.89
CA GLY A 177 6.12 11.34 13.46
C GLY A 177 6.58 10.43 14.61
N PRO A 178 6.88 9.14 14.35
CA PRO A 178 7.41 8.22 15.34
C PRO A 178 8.82 8.62 15.79
N ALA A 179 9.25 8.12 16.96
CA ALA A 179 10.66 8.19 17.32
C ALA A 179 11.38 6.99 16.70
N ILE A 180 12.38 7.25 15.86
CA ILE A 180 13.11 6.21 15.12
C ILE A 180 14.46 6.76 14.67
N THR A 181 15.42 5.86 14.45
CA THR A 181 16.68 6.18 13.78
C THR A 181 16.41 6.74 12.39
N ALA A 182 17.10 7.82 12.03
CA ALA A 182 17.07 8.35 10.68
C ALA A 182 17.75 7.39 9.70
N ASN A 183 17.58 7.61 8.40
CA ASN A 183 18.32 6.83 7.43
C ASN A 183 19.81 7.18 7.49
N THR A 184 20.64 6.19 7.83
CA THR A 184 22.10 6.31 7.86
C THR A 184 22.78 5.44 6.82
N HIS A 185 22.01 4.85 5.90
CA HIS A 185 22.56 3.91 4.93
C HIS A 185 23.31 4.62 3.81
N SER A 186 24.48 4.09 3.45
CA SER A 186 25.25 4.58 2.31
C SER A 186 24.58 4.24 0.97
N THR A 187 24.91 4.98 -0.08
CA THR A 187 24.49 4.66 -1.46
C THR A 187 24.91 3.24 -1.86
N SER A 188 26.12 2.80 -1.48
CA SER A 188 26.61 1.45 -1.75
C SER A 188 25.79 0.36 -1.04
N TYR A 189 25.36 0.62 0.21
CA TYR A 189 24.47 -0.29 0.92
C TYR A 189 23.14 -0.44 0.19
N LEU A 190 22.54 0.67 -0.27
CA LEU A 190 21.25 0.66 -0.97
C LEU A 190 21.34 -0.09 -2.30
N ILE A 191 22.40 0.14 -3.08
CA ILE A 191 22.67 -0.63 -4.31
C ILE A 191 22.82 -2.12 -3.98
N GLY A 192 23.62 -2.46 -2.97
CA GLY A 192 23.77 -3.85 -2.53
C GLY A 192 22.48 -4.46 -1.98
N ARG A 193 21.59 -3.67 -1.38
CA ARG A 193 20.26 -4.12 -0.93
C ARG A 193 19.37 -4.46 -2.12
N PHE A 194 19.36 -3.60 -3.16
CA PHE A 194 18.60 -3.81 -4.39
C PHE A 194 18.87 -5.20 -4.98
N PHE A 195 20.14 -5.58 -5.16
CA PHE A 195 20.52 -6.90 -5.69
C PHE A 195 20.20 -8.06 -4.73
N ARG A 196 20.44 -7.89 -3.43
CA ARG A 196 20.13 -8.93 -2.43
C ARG A 196 18.65 -9.28 -2.35
N LEU A 197 17.77 -8.32 -2.64
CA LEU A 197 16.32 -8.53 -2.68
C LEU A 197 15.85 -9.11 -4.02
N GLY A 198 16.60 -8.89 -5.11
CA GLY A 198 16.27 -9.43 -6.43
C GLY A 198 16.25 -10.96 -6.47
N VAL A 199 17.22 -11.63 -5.84
CA VAL A 199 17.30 -13.10 -5.81
C VAL A 199 16.04 -13.75 -5.19
N PRO A 200 15.66 -13.46 -3.93
CA PRO A 200 14.45 -14.05 -3.34
C PRO A 200 13.17 -13.64 -4.07
N LEU A 201 13.11 -12.41 -4.62
CA LEU A 201 11.99 -11.98 -5.47
C LEU A 201 11.83 -12.89 -6.69
N THR A 202 12.91 -13.12 -7.43
CA THR A 202 12.90 -13.93 -8.65
C THR A 202 12.55 -15.38 -8.35
N CYS A 203 13.11 -15.99 -7.29
CA CYS A 203 12.76 -17.35 -6.88
C CYS A 203 11.28 -17.48 -6.50
N ALA A 204 10.76 -16.53 -5.70
CA ALA A 204 9.37 -16.52 -5.29
C ALA A 204 8.42 -16.34 -6.49
N LEU A 205 8.74 -15.41 -7.39
CA LEU A 205 7.97 -15.18 -8.61
C LEU A 205 7.98 -16.40 -9.53
N ALA A 206 9.11 -17.08 -9.66
CA ALA A 206 9.22 -18.27 -10.49
C ALA A 206 8.28 -19.38 -10.00
N LEU A 207 8.25 -19.64 -8.69
CA LEU A 207 7.31 -20.59 -8.08
C LEU A 207 5.85 -20.18 -8.27
N ILE A 208 5.57 -18.87 -8.22
CA ILE A 208 4.22 -18.36 -8.42
C ILE A 208 3.74 -18.59 -9.86
N ILE A 209 4.58 -18.29 -10.84
CA ILE A 209 4.27 -18.52 -12.26
C ILE A 209 4.20 -20.00 -12.58
N LEU A 210 5.11 -20.81 -12.02
CA LEU A 210 5.07 -22.26 -12.18
C LEU A 210 3.73 -22.84 -11.71
N THR A 211 3.21 -22.34 -10.58
CA THR A 211 1.89 -22.74 -10.08
C THR A 211 0.77 -22.32 -11.02
N ARG A 212 0.78 -21.05 -11.46
CA ARG A 212 -0.21 -20.48 -12.39
C ARG A 212 -0.28 -21.25 -13.71
N ASP A 213 0.88 -21.60 -14.26
CA ASP A 213 1.02 -22.23 -15.58
C ASP A 213 1.00 -23.77 -15.52
N SER A 214 0.86 -24.35 -14.32
CA SER A 214 0.76 -25.79 -14.15
C SER A 214 -0.57 -26.33 -14.73
N PRO A 215 -0.64 -27.62 -15.13
CA PRO A 215 -1.84 -28.20 -15.74
C PRO A 215 -3.14 -28.01 -14.95
N LEU A 216 -3.08 -28.03 -13.62
CA LEU A 216 -4.25 -27.83 -12.75
C LEU A 216 -4.31 -26.43 -12.12
N GLY A 217 -3.32 -25.57 -12.34
CA GLY A 217 -3.23 -24.27 -11.68
C GLY A 217 -3.07 -24.35 -10.15
N THR A 218 -2.63 -25.50 -9.62
CA THR A 218 -2.47 -25.73 -8.17
C THR A 218 -1.00 -25.82 -7.77
N PRO A 219 -0.63 -25.47 -6.52
CA PRO A 219 0.76 -25.54 -6.08
C PRO A 219 1.35 -26.94 -6.20
N THR A 220 0.56 -27.97 -5.88
CA THR A 220 0.94 -29.38 -6.01
C THR A 220 1.26 -29.70 -7.47
N SER A 221 0.38 -29.30 -8.40
CA SER A 221 0.60 -29.50 -9.83
C SER A 221 1.87 -28.78 -10.31
N GLY A 222 2.15 -27.58 -9.81
CA GLY A 222 3.37 -26.83 -10.14
C GLY A 222 4.65 -27.59 -9.76
N LEU A 223 4.71 -28.14 -8.54
CA LEU A 223 5.87 -28.93 -8.11
C LEU A 223 6.00 -30.25 -8.89
N LEU A 224 4.89 -30.93 -9.18
CA LEU A 224 4.90 -32.13 -10.02
C LEU A 224 5.40 -31.84 -11.44
N SER A 225 5.07 -30.68 -12.01
CA SER A 225 5.52 -30.27 -13.35
C SER A 225 7.04 -30.08 -13.47
N ILE A 226 7.76 -29.89 -12.37
CA ILE A 226 9.23 -29.83 -12.34
C ILE A 226 9.87 -31.12 -11.82
N GLY A 227 9.10 -32.20 -11.70
CA GLY A 227 9.60 -33.52 -11.32
C GLY A 227 9.77 -33.76 -9.81
N VAL A 228 9.19 -32.92 -8.94
CA VAL A 228 9.13 -33.25 -7.51
C VAL A 228 8.30 -34.53 -7.34
N PRO A 229 8.82 -35.58 -6.67
CA PRO A 229 8.10 -36.84 -6.53
C PRO A 229 6.81 -36.66 -5.70
N ASN A 230 5.80 -37.48 -5.99
CA ASN A 230 4.59 -37.51 -5.18
C ASN A 230 4.84 -38.24 -3.85
N PHE A 231 4.51 -37.59 -2.73
CA PHE A 231 4.58 -38.17 -1.39
C PHE A 231 3.46 -37.61 -0.50
N PRO A 232 3.07 -38.28 0.62
CA PRO A 232 1.90 -37.90 1.42
C PRO A 232 1.86 -36.46 1.96
N GLY A 233 3.00 -35.76 2.03
CA GLY A 233 3.10 -34.37 2.49
C GLY A 233 3.24 -33.33 1.37
N LEU A 234 3.23 -33.74 0.10
CA LEU A 234 3.54 -32.85 -1.02
C LEU A 234 2.56 -31.67 -1.09
N THR A 235 1.26 -31.92 -0.92
CA THR A 235 0.24 -30.86 -0.98
C THR A 235 0.44 -29.81 0.10
N PHE A 236 0.70 -30.24 1.34
CA PHE A 236 0.98 -29.31 2.44
C PHE A 236 2.25 -28.50 2.17
N LEU A 237 3.33 -29.16 1.76
CA LEU A 237 4.59 -28.48 1.41
C LEU A 237 4.39 -27.46 0.29
N ALA A 238 3.66 -27.84 -0.77
CA ALA A 238 3.39 -26.99 -1.92
C ALA A 238 2.59 -25.74 -1.52
N GLU A 239 1.51 -25.90 -0.74
CA GLU A 239 0.68 -24.79 -0.27
C GLU A 239 1.45 -23.83 0.66
N CYS A 240 2.25 -24.38 1.59
CA CYS A 240 3.10 -23.57 2.46
C CYS A 240 4.14 -22.79 1.64
N THR A 241 4.82 -23.47 0.72
CA THR A 241 5.85 -22.86 -0.14
C THR A 241 5.24 -21.77 -1.01
N TYR A 242 4.09 -22.01 -1.63
CA TYR A 242 3.41 -21.02 -2.47
C TYR A 242 2.95 -19.79 -1.66
N THR A 243 2.46 -20.01 -0.44
CA THR A 243 2.05 -18.91 0.46
C THR A 243 3.23 -18.10 0.99
N VAL A 244 4.34 -18.76 1.32
CA VAL A 244 5.59 -18.06 1.67
C VAL A 244 6.13 -17.28 0.46
N SER A 245 6.14 -17.87 -0.73
CA SER A 245 6.54 -17.20 -1.97
C SER A 245 5.71 -15.95 -2.24
N PHE A 246 4.39 -15.99 -2.03
CA PHE A 246 3.55 -14.79 -2.14
C PHE A 246 4.02 -13.65 -1.20
N GLY A 247 4.28 -13.95 0.07
CA GLY A 247 4.76 -12.96 1.03
C GLY A 247 6.17 -12.42 0.70
N VAL A 248 7.08 -13.30 0.27
CA VAL A 248 8.43 -12.92 -0.17
C VAL A 248 8.37 -12.04 -1.41
N TRP A 249 7.62 -12.45 -2.44
CA TRP A 249 7.43 -11.68 -3.65
C TRP A 249 6.87 -10.29 -3.35
N LEU A 250 5.79 -10.22 -2.55
CA LEU A 250 5.15 -8.97 -2.17
C LEU A 250 6.12 -8.04 -1.42
N SER A 251 6.80 -8.56 -0.38
CA SER A 251 7.72 -7.76 0.42
C SER A 251 8.94 -7.29 -0.37
N CYS A 252 9.60 -8.18 -1.14
CA CYS A 252 10.76 -7.82 -1.94
C CYS A 252 10.39 -6.85 -3.06
N ASN A 253 9.24 -7.01 -3.73
CA ASN A 253 8.81 -6.07 -4.77
C ASN A 253 8.63 -4.65 -4.21
N MET A 254 7.92 -4.53 -3.09
CA MET A 254 7.74 -3.23 -2.43
C MET A 254 9.10 -2.65 -1.98
N ASP A 255 9.96 -3.44 -1.35
CA ASP A 255 11.27 -2.99 -0.82
C ASP A 255 12.24 -2.57 -1.92
N ILE A 256 12.26 -3.27 -3.05
CA ILE A 256 13.03 -2.88 -4.23
C ILE A 256 12.53 -1.54 -4.78
N GLY A 257 11.21 -1.38 -4.96
CA GLY A 257 10.62 -0.13 -5.43
C GLY A 257 10.94 1.05 -4.51
N TYR A 258 10.85 0.85 -3.19
CA TYR A 258 11.22 1.87 -2.21
C TYR A 258 12.71 2.17 -2.22
N THR A 259 13.56 1.13 -2.23
CA THR A 259 15.03 1.30 -2.29
C THR A 259 15.44 2.09 -3.54
N PHE A 260 14.81 1.81 -4.69
CA PHE A 260 15.01 2.57 -5.91
C PHE A 260 14.60 4.04 -5.76
N ALA A 261 13.42 4.32 -5.19
CA ALA A 261 12.99 5.69 -4.91
C ALA A 261 13.98 6.44 -3.98
N VAL A 262 14.52 5.78 -2.95
CA VAL A 262 15.53 6.37 -2.06
C VAL A 262 16.85 6.64 -2.80
N LEU A 263 17.26 5.75 -3.71
CA LEU A 263 18.44 5.99 -4.56
C LEU A 263 18.23 7.20 -5.47
N LEU A 264 17.05 7.34 -6.09
CA LEU A 264 16.72 8.52 -6.89
C LEU A 264 16.76 9.80 -6.07
N LEU A 265 16.14 9.81 -4.88
CA LEU A 265 16.15 10.95 -3.98
C LEU A 265 17.56 11.30 -3.50
N THR A 266 18.39 10.28 -3.20
CA THR A 266 19.81 10.47 -2.85
C THR A 266 20.58 11.13 -3.99
N SER A 267 20.34 10.71 -5.24
CA SER A 267 20.96 11.31 -6.41
C SER A 267 20.50 12.76 -6.62
N LEU A 268 19.18 13.01 -6.52
CA LEU A 268 18.61 14.36 -6.60
C LEU A 268 19.19 15.27 -5.51
N HIS A 269 19.33 14.79 -4.28
CA HIS A 269 19.91 15.54 -3.18
C HIS A 269 21.38 15.89 -3.43
N LYS A 270 22.18 14.95 -3.94
CA LYS A 270 23.58 15.22 -4.32
C LYS A 270 23.68 16.25 -5.44
N ILE A 271 22.81 16.15 -6.45
CA ILE A 271 22.75 17.12 -7.57
C ILE A 271 22.33 18.49 -7.04
N ALA A 272 21.27 18.58 -6.26
CA ALA A 272 20.80 19.83 -5.67
C ALA A 272 21.87 20.47 -4.77
N ASN A 273 22.61 19.67 -4.01
CA ASN A 273 23.73 20.15 -3.19
C ASN A 273 24.88 20.67 -4.05
N PHE A 274 25.23 19.96 -5.12
CA PHE A 274 26.24 20.39 -6.09
C PHE A 274 25.87 21.72 -6.76
N LEU A 275 24.58 21.89 -7.10
CA LEU A 275 24.03 23.13 -7.66
C LEU A 275 23.78 24.23 -6.61
N GLN A 276 24.13 23.99 -5.34
CA GLN A 276 23.92 24.93 -4.22
C GLN A 276 22.47 25.42 -4.11
N CYS A 277 21.51 24.52 -4.35
CA CYS A 277 20.10 24.85 -4.22
C CYS A 277 19.74 25.31 -2.79
N PRO A 278 18.69 26.13 -2.62
CA PRO A 278 18.25 26.58 -1.31
C PRO A 278 17.95 25.42 -0.35
N PRO A 279 18.13 25.59 0.98
CA PRO A 279 17.90 24.55 1.98
C PRO A 279 16.52 23.89 1.88
N GLN A 280 15.49 24.65 1.50
CA GLN A 280 14.13 24.14 1.32
C GLN A 280 14.03 23.11 0.19
N ILE A 281 14.83 23.24 -0.88
CA ILE A 281 14.89 22.26 -1.97
C ILE A 281 15.69 21.03 -1.56
N LEU A 282 16.80 21.22 -0.84
CA LEU A 282 17.59 20.11 -0.28
C LEU A 282 16.74 19.24 0.66
N GLU A 283 15.89 19.86 1.48
CA GLU A 283 14.98 19.18 2.41
C GLU A 283 13.96 18.27 1.68
N LEU A 284 13.51 18.63 0.48
CA LEU A 284 12.53 17.82 -0.26
C LEU A 284 13.07 16.45 -0.70
N CYS A 285 14.38 16.35 -0.89
CA CYS A 285 15.04 15.16 -1.40
C CYS A 285 16.00 14.51 -0.39
N ASP A 286 16.06 15.01 0.85
CA ASP A 286 17.02 14.53 1.84
C ASP A 286 16.80 13.03 2.17
N PRO A 287 17.80 12.16 1.92
CA PRO A 287 17.67 10.73 2.15
C PRO A 287 17.46 10.36 3.63
N VAL A 288 17.77 11.25 4.59
CA VAL A 288 17.59 10.98 6.05
C VAL A 288 16.14 10.67 6.42
N TYR A 289 15.17 11.14 5.62
CA TYR A 289 13.73 10.94 5.84
C TYR A 289 13.22 9.57 5.39
N TYR A 290 14.06 8.76 4.74
CA TYR A 290 13.64 7.52 4.10
C TYR A 290 14.36 6.29 4.67
N PRO A 291 14.23 6.00 5.98
CA PRO A 291 14.78 4.77 6.54
C PRO A 291 14.09 3.55 5.91
N PRO A 292 14.72 2.37 5.97
CA PRO A 292 14.21 1.17 5.32
C PRO A 292 12.76 0.89 5.63
N MET A 293 12.13 0.29 4.63
CA MET A 293 10.72 0.00 4.64
C MET A 293 10.36 -1.21 5.50
N PHE A 294 11.23 -2.22 5.40
CA PHE A 294 11.19 -3.43 6.18
C PHE A 294 12.43 -3.48 7.07
N ASN A 295 12.20 -3.80 8.35
CA ASN A 295 13.25 -3.98 9.34
C ASN A 295 13.38 -5.46 9.71
N SER A 296 13.91 -6.25 8.77
CA SER A 296 14.16 -7.69 8.93
C SER A 296 12.96 -8.50 9.47
N PRO A 297 11.79 -8.48 8.79
CA PRO A 297 10.58 -9.19 9.23
C PRO A 297 10.79 -10.68 9.47
N GLN A 298 11.74 -11.31 8.77
CA GLN A 298 12.10 -12.72 8.93
C GLN A 298 12.71 -13.08 10.30
N ARG A 299 13.15 -12.08 11.08
CA ARG A 299 13.85 -12.26 12.37
C ARG A 299 12.99 -11.96 13.59
N VAL A 300 11.73 -11.55 13.41
CA VAL A 300 10.87 -11.21 14.55
C VAL A 300 10.41 -12.46 15.30
N HIS A 301 10.07 -12.27 16.57
CA HIS A 301 9.66 -13.35 17.47
C HIS A 301 8.18 -13.26 17.88
N SER A 302 7.46 -12.23 17.43
CA SER A 302 6.04 -12.02 17.72
C SER A 302 5.34 -11.33 16.55
N ILE A 303 4.03 -11.57 16.41
CA ILE A 303 3.15 -10.92 15.43
C ILE A 303 3.03 -9.43 15.76
N ALA A 304 3.03 -9.07 17.05
CA ALA A 304 3.05 -7.67 17.47
C ALA A 304 4.30 -6.94 16.94
N ASP A 305 5.46 -7.60 16.95
CA ASP A 305 6.71 -7.02 16.45
C ASP A 305 6.77 -6.99 14.92
N LEU A 306 6.22 -8.01 14.27
CA LEU A 306 6.08 -8.06 12.82
C LEU A 306 5.38 -6.79 12.33
N TRP A 307 4.16 -6.51 12.79
CA TRP A 307 3.38 -5.36 12.32
C TRP A 307 3.78 -4.02 12.97
N GLY A 308 4.23 -4.06 14.22
CA GLY A 308 4.58 -2.87 14.98
C GLY A 308 5.93 -2.27 14.62
N ARG A 309 6.87 -3.06 14.06
CA ARG A 309 8.26 -2.61 13.88
C ARG A 309 8.95 -3.10 12.61
N ALA A 310 8.57 -4.26 12.06
CA ALA A 310 9.36 -4.90 11.01
C ALA A 310 8.73 -4.88 9.61
N TRP A 311 7.41 -4.94 9.52
CA TRP A 311 6.67 -4.99 8.27
C TRP A 311 6.18 -3.62 7.85
N HIS A 312 6.64 -3.15 6.69
CA HIS A 312 6.14 -2.00 5.94
C HIS A 312 5.62 -0.85 6.82
N THR A 313 6.47 -0.30 7.69
CA THR A 313 6.06 0.60 8.81
C THR A 313 5.53 1.98 8.38
N PHE A 314 5.67 2.32 7.10
CA PHE A 314 5.19 3.59 6.53
C PHE A 314 3.66 3.81 6.64
N LEU A 315 2.83 2.76 6.70
CA LEU A 315 1.35 2.87 6.80
C LEU A 315 0.84 2.92 8.23
N GLN A 316 1.69 2.74 9.24
CA GLN A 316 1.23 2.64 10.63
C GLN A 316 0.35 3.81 11.06
N ARG A 317 0.75 5.04 10.68
CA ARG A 317 -0.04 6.23 10.99
C ARG A 317 -1.43 6.18 10.37
N ILE A 318 -1.54 5.71 9.14
CA ILE A 318 -2.78 5.68 8.39
C ILE A 318 -3.78 4.80 9.14
N PHE A 319 -3.39 3.58 9.50
CA PHE A 319 -4.26 2.68 10.25
C PHE A 319 -4.55 3.16 11.68
N LEU A 320 -3.59 3.83 12.32
CA LEU A 320 -3.82 4.48 13.61
C LEU A 320 -4.87 5.60 13.52
N ILE A 321 -4.91 6.35 12.43
CA ILE A 321 -5.83 7.48 12.27
C ILE A 321 -7.20 7.05 11.76
N SER A 322 -7.25 6.12 10.80
CA SER A 322 -8.53 5.67 10.23
C SER A 322 -9.25 4.64 11.09
N GLY A 323 -8.50 3.82 11.85
CA GLY A 323 -9.07 2.73 12.65
C GLY A 323 -8.82 2.86 14.14
N GLY A 324 -7.56 2.97 14.56
CA GLY A 324 -7.19 2.89 15.98
C GLY A 324 -7.79 4.01 16.84
N LYS A 325 -7.48 5.27 16.53
CA LYS A 325 -7.92 6.44 17.30
C LYS A 325 -9.45 6.59 17.31
N PRO A 326 -10.17 6.48 16.17
CA PRO A 326 -11.63 6.60 16.18
C PRO A 326 -12.29 5.54 17.08
N VAL A 327 -11.86 4.28 16.98
CA VAL A 327 -12.44 3.20 17.80
C VAL A 327 -12.13 3.39 19.29
N VAL A 328 -10.90 3.81 19.63
CA VAL A 328 -10.55 4.19 21.01
C VAL A 328 -11.44 5.33 21.51
N TRP A 329 -11.64 6.36 20.70
CA TRP A 329 -12.50 7.49 21.07
C TRP A 329 -13.96 7.07 21.29
N ILE A 330 -14.52 6.23 20.42
CA ILE A 330 -15.88 5.68 20.57
C ILE A 330 -15.98 4.89 21.88
N THR A 331 -15.08 3.95 22.12
CA THR A 331 -15.10 3.12 23.34
C THR A 331 -14.88 3.94 24.62
N GLN A 332 -14.05 4.99 24.56
CA GLN A 332 -13.91 5.97 25.65
C GLN A 332 -15.23 6.67 25.97
N LYS A 333 -15.98 7.08 24.94
CA LYS A 333 -17.29 7.73 25.12
C LYS A 333 -18.32 6.83 25.78
N PHE A 334 -18.21 5.51 25.61
CA PHE A 334 -19.03 4.52 26.29
C PHE A 334 -18.51 4.11 27.69
N GLY A 335 -17.49 4.79 28.22
CA GLY A 335 -16.96 4.51 29.56
C GLY A 335 -16.15 3.21 29.66
N ALA A 336 -15.68 2.65 28.54
CA ALA A 336 -14.91 1.42 28.55
C ALA A 336 -13.57 1.59 29.29
N SER A 337 -13.09 0.53 29.95
CA SER A 337 -11.80 0.55 30.65
C SER A 337 -10.60 0.73 29.70
N SER A 338 -9.45 1.17 30.22
CA SER A 338 -8.23 1.34 29.40
C SER A 338 -7.79 0.06 28.69
N LYS A 339 -8.01 -1.12 29.30
CA LYS A 339 -7.73 -2.41 28.67
C LYS A 339 -8.62 -2.65 27.44
N ILE A 340 -9.92 -2.40 27.57
CA ILE A 340 -10.89 -2.53 26.47
C ILE A 340 -10.59 -1.52 25.38
N GLN A 341 -10.24 -0.28 25.73
CA GLN A 341 -9.84 0.73 24.75
C GLN A 341 -8.62 0.30 23.93
N LYS A 342 -7.57 -0.22 24.58
CA LYS A 342 -6.37 -0.73 23.88
C LYS A 342 -6.72 -1.89 22.94
N LEU A 343 -7.54 -2.82 23.42
CA LEU A 343 -8.02 -3.95 22.64
C LEU A 343 -8.83 -3.48 21.42
N ALA A 344 -9.81 -2.61 21.63
CA ALA A 344 -10.64 -2.07 20.57
C ALA A 344 -9.81 -1.26 19.56
N GLY A 345 -8.82 -0.49 20.02
CA GLY A 345 -7.87 0.19 19.16
C GLY A 345 -7.05 -0.76 18.29
N LEU A 346 -6.59 -1.89 18.85
CA LEU A 346 -5.88 -2.93 18.10
C LEU A 346 -6.77 -3.52 16.99
N PHE A 347 -8.02 -3.89 17.31
CA PHE A 347 -8.99 -4.36 16.32
C PHE A 347 -9.34 -3.27 15.29
N GLY A 348 -9.44 -2.01 15.71
CA GLY A 348 -9.69 -0.88 14.80
C GLY A 348 -8.58 -0.70 13.77
N ILE A 349 -7.30 -0.81 14.19
CA ILE A 349 -6.14 -0.72 13.30
C ILE A 349 -6.19 -1.82 12.22
N PHE A 350 -6.41 -3.07 12.63
CA PHE A 350 -6.47 -4.19 11.69
C PHE A 350 -7.76 -4.21 10.85
N GLY A 351 -8.88 -3.74 11.40
CA GLY A 351 -10.12 -3.53 10.63
C GLY A 351 -9.96 -2.48 9.54
N ALA A 352 -9.27 -1.38 9.83
CA ALA A 352 -8.91 -0.40 8.79
C ALA A 352 -7.96 -1.00 7.75
N SER A 353 -7.03 -1.88 8.16
CA SER A 353 -6.16 -2.60 7.23
C SER A 353 -6.93 -3.57 6.33
N ALA A 354 -7.87 -4.33 6.89
CA ALA A 354 -8.79 -5.20 6.17
C ALA A 354 -9.58 -4.42 5.11
N PHE A 355 -10.19 -3.30 5.50
CA PHE A 355 -10.93 -2.43 4.58
C PHE A 355 -10.06 -1.93 3.42
N VAL A 356 -8.85 -1.46 3.72
CA VAL A 356 -7.90 -0.97 2.71
C VAL A 356 -7.58 -2.05 1.67
N HIS A 357 -7.31 -3.27 2.09
CA HIS A 357 -6.95 -4.34 1.16
C HIS A 357 -8.16 -4.84 0.36
N GLU A 358 -9.34 -4.93 0.98
CA GLU A 358 -10.57 -5.24 0.25
C GLU A 358 -10.88 -4.17 -0.81
N TYR A 359 -10.80 -2.89 -0.44
CA TYR A 359 -10.95 -1.77 -1.38
C TYR A 359 -9.98 -1.86 -2.55
N ILE A 360 -8.70 -2.14 -2.29
CA ILE A 360 -7.70 -2.31 -3.36
C ILE A 360 -8.10 -3.45 -4.30
N THR A 361 -8.61 -4.57 -3.77
CA THR A 361 -9.07 -5.66 -4.64
C THR A 361 -10.31 -5.29 -5.46
N PHE A 362 -11.19 -4.42 -4.96
CA PHE A 362 -12.28 -3.87 -5.77
C PHE A 362 -11.76 -2.99 -6.91
N VAL A 363 -10.72 -2.19 -6.67
CA VAL A 363 -10.09 -1.36 -7.71
C VAL A 363 -9.44 -2.22 -8.79
N LEU A 364 -8.77 -3.30 -8.38
CA LEU A 364 -8.07 -4.22 -9.29
C LEU A 364 -9.03 -4.99 -10.19
N ALA A 365 -10.09 -5.49 -9.60
CA ALA A 365 -11.07 -6.35 -10.24
C ALA A 365 -12.40 -5.61 -10.46
N GLN A 366 -12.36 -4.36 -10.90
CA GLN A 366 -13.59 -3.65 -11.29
C GLN A 366 -14.01 -4.05 -12.71
N ALA A 367 -15.31 -3.97 -13.03
CA ALA A 367 -15.76 -4.16 -14.41
C ALA A 367 -15.01 -3.21 -15.36
N PRO A 368 -14.60 -3.67 -16.56
CA PRO A 368 -14.94 -4.93 -17.25
C PRO A 368 -14.01 -6.12 -16.93
N HIS A 369 -13.23 -6.10 -15.84
CA HIS A 369 -12.27 -7.16 -15.52
C HIS A 369 -12.91 -8.57 -15.62
N PRO A 370 -12.22 -9.60 -16.15
CA PRO A 370 -12.81 -10.91 -16.44
C PRO A 370 -13.44 -11.60 -15.23
N ASN A 371 -12.88 -11.32 -14.05
CA ASN A 371 -13.43 -11.74 -12.76
C ASN A 371 -13.70 -10.49 -11.92
N PRO A 372 -14.81 -9.78 -12.11
CA PRO A 372 -15.06 -8.55 -11.39
C PRO A 372 -15.46 -8.87 -9.95
N LYS A 373 -14.88 -8.14 -9.00
CA LYS A 373 -15.18 -8.29 -7.58
C LYS A 373 -16.45 -7.52 -7.22
N THR A 374 -17.34 -8.21 -6.52
CA THR A 374 -18.61 -7.69 -6.00
C THR A 374 -18.63 -7.70 -4.47
N LEU A 375 -19.61 -7.04 -3.87
CA LEU A 375 -19.79 -7.03 -2.41
C LEU A 375 -20.03 -8.43 -1.80
N THR A 376 -20.43 -9.41 -2.61
CA THR A 376 -20.63 -10.81 -2.19
C THR A 376 -19.41 -11.68 -2.39
N SER A 377 -18.33 -11.13 -2.96
CA SER A 377 -17.08 -11.86 -3.17
C SER A 377 -16.40 -12.20 -1.85
N PHE A 378 -15.72 -13.35 -1.80
CA PHE A 378 -15.05 -13.82 -0.59
C PHE A 378 -13.98 -12.82 -0.11
N PRO A 379 -14.06 -12.31 1.14
CA PRO A 379 -13.19 -11.23 1.62
C PRO A 379 -11.92 -11.79 2.26
N GLY A 380 -11.14 -12.54 1.48
CA GLY A 380 -9.95 -13.28 1.94
C GLY A 380 -8.88 -12.40 2.60
N SER A 381 -8.70 -11.16 2.12
CA SER A 381 -7.77 -10.20 2.70
C SER A 381 -8.28 -9.64 4.03
N ALA A 382 -9.59 -9.37 4.13
CA ALA A 382 -10.18 -8.96 5.40
C ALA A 382 -10.02 -10.03 6.48
N ILE A 383 -10.26 -11.31 6.12
CA ILE A 383 -10.06 -12.44 7.03
C ILE A 383 -8.60 -12.45 7.54
N PHE A 384 -7.63 -12.38 6.63
CA PHE A 384 -6.21 -12.35 7.01
C PHE A 384 -5.88 -11.23 8.00
N PHE A 385 -6.32 -10.00 7.72
CA PHE A 385 -6.01 -8.87 8.60
C PHE A 385 -6.76 -8.93 9.93
N MET A 386 -8.00 -9.45 9.97
CA MET A 386 -8.77 -9.61 11.20
C MET A 386 -8.28 -10.77 12.09
N LEU A 387 -7.52 -11.72 11.55
CA LEU A 387 -6.86 -12.77 12.36
C LEU A 387 -5.63 -12.23 13.11
N GLN A 388 -4.98 -11.16 12.63
CA GLN A 388 -3.77 -10.60 13.26
C GLN A 388 -3.97 -10.14 14.72
N PRO A 389 -5.01 -9.37 15.08
CA PRO A 389 -5.23 -8.98 16.47
C PRO A 389 -5.47 -10.19 17.38
N LEU A 390 -6.10 -11.25 16.87
CA LEU A 390 -6.29 -12.49 17.63
C LEU A 390 -4.96 -13.19 17.90
N ALA A 391 -4.08 -13.28 16.89
CA ALA A 391 -2.76 -13.86 17.07
C ALA A 391 -1.92 -13.09 18.09
N ILE A 392 -1.99 -11.75 18.09
CA ILE A 392 -1.31 -10.89 19.08
C ILE A 392 -1.82 -11.14 20.50
N LEU A 393 -3.10 -11.48 20.67
CA LEU A 393 -3.65 -11.78 22.00
C LEU A 393 -3.27 -13.17 22.50
N VAL A 394 -3.10 -14.12 21.57
CA VAL A 394 -2.86 -15.53 21.89
C VAL A 394 -1.36 -15.84 21.97
N GLU A 395 -0.50 -15.09 21.28
CA GLU A 395 0.94 -15.35 21.22
C GLU A 395 1.65 -15.41 22.60
N PRO A 396 1.25 -14.67 23.66
CA PRO A 396 1.88 -14.83 24.98
C PRO A 396 1.64 -16.22 25.59
N PHE A 397 0.59 -16.93 25.18
CA PHE A 397 0.26 -18.27 25.64
C PHE A 397 0.89 -19.35 24.76
N ILE A 398 1.04 -19.10 23.45
CA ILE A 398 1.60 -20.07 22.52
C ILE A 398 3.13 -20.04 22.49
N ILE A 399 3.74 -18.85 22.41
CA ILE A 399 5.20 -18.72 22.26
C ILE A 399 5.99 -19.49 23.34
N PRO A 400 5.61 -19.45 24.64
CA PRO A 400 6.31 -20.21 25.67
C PRO A 400 6.26 -21.74 25.48
N LEU A 401 5.25 -22.25 24.75
CA LEU A 401 5.08 -23.67 24.46
C LEU A 401 5.87 -24.13 23.23
N VAL A 402 6.33 -23.21 22.37
CA VAL A 402 7.10 -23.54 21.17
C VAL A 402 8.57 -23.73 21.54
N PRO A 403 9.16 -24.91 21.31
CA PRO A 403 10.57 -25.15 21.65
C PRO A 403 11.51 -24.16 20.96
N LYS A 404 12.49 -23.65 21.73
CA LYS A 404 13.52 -22.76 21.18
C LYS A 404 14.37 -23.42 20.10
N THR A 405 14.51 -24.75 20.15
CA THR A 405 15.25 -25.56 19.16
C THR A 405 14.65 -25.49 17.75
N ILE A 406 13.33 -25.28 17.64
CA ILE A 406 12.66 -25.10 16.34
C ILE A 406 12.43 -23.63 15.98
N GLY A 407 12.95 -22.69 16.78
CA GLY A 407 12.88 -21.25 16.52
C GLY A 407 11.96 -20.46 17.46
N GLY A 408 11.26 -21.10 18.40
CA GLY A 408 10.41 -20.45 19.40
C GLY A 408 9.40 -19.47 18.77
N GLY A 409 9.42 -18.22 19.22
CA GLY A 409 8.51 -17.18 18.69
C GLY A 409 8.65 -16.91 17.19
N THR A 410 9.84 -17.07 16.61
CA THR A 410 10.00 -16.91 15.15
C THR A 410 9.25 -17.99 14.39
N PHE A 411 9.30 -19.23 14.86
CA PHE A 411 8.51 -20.32 14.27
C PHE A 411 7.01 -20.02 14.35
N TRP A 412 6.52 -19.56 15.50
CA TRP A 412 5.12 -19.13 15.66
C TRP A 412 4.73 -18.07 14.61
N VAL A 413 5.54 -17.03 14.45
CA VAL A 413 5.28 -15.96 13.47
C VAL A 413 5.15 -16.51 12.06
N TRP A 414 6.09 -17.35 11.63
CA TRP A 414 6.08 -17.95 10.29
C TRP A 414 4.90 -18.89 10.12
N ALA A 415 4.68 -19.82 11.04
CA ALA A 415 3.59 -20.78 10.97
C ALA A 415 2.21 -20.08 10.92
N PHE A 416 1.96 -19.13 11.83
CA PHE A 416 0.72 -18.37 11.83
C PHE A 416 0.56 -17.55 10.55
N SER A 417 1.60 -16.83 10.12
CA SER A 417 1.52 -15.97 8.94
C SER A 417 1.28 -16.78 7.67
N THR A 418 1.93 -17.94 7.52
CA THR A 418 1.72 -18.84 6.38
C THR A 418 0.28 -19.38 6.35
N VAL A 419 -0.27 -19.80 7.49
CA VAL A 419 -1.65 -20.31 7.55
C VAL A 419 -2.65 -19.18 7.28
N ALA A 420 -2.52 -18.04 7.98
CA ALA A 420 -3.43 -16.93 7.84
C ALA A 420 -3.40 -16.31 6.44
N ALA A 421 -2.22 -16.25 5.80
CA ALA A 421 -2.06 -15.63 4.48
C ALA A 421 -2.63 -16.47 3.34
N TYR A 422 -3.11 -17.70 3.58
CA TYR A 422 -3.73 -18.53 2.54
C TYR A 422 -4.90 -17.82 1.84
N THR A 423 -5.85 -17.29 2.61
CA THR A 423 -7.03 -16.60 2.04
C THR A 423 -6.65 -15.30 1.34
N PHE A 424 -5.66 -14.60 1.88
CA PHE A 424 -5.12 -13.37 1.28
C PHE A 424 -4.42 -13.66 -0.05
N ARG A 425 -3.57 -14.68 -0.11
CA ARG A 425 -2.93 -15.14 -1.34
C ARG A 425 -3.96 -15.54 -2.38
N ALA A 426 -4.93 -16.37 -2.02
CA ALA A 426 -5.92 -16.91 -2.96
C ALA A 426 -6.70 -15.80 -3.70
N GLN A 427 -6.94 -14.69 -3.02
CA GLN A 427 -7.63 -13.52 -3.59
C GLN A 427 -6.77 -12.71 -4.57
N TYR A 428 -5.45 -12.70 -4.40
CA TYR A 428 -4.54 -11.86 -5.19
C TYR A 428 -3.88 -12.64 -6.35
N LEU A 429 -3.64 -13.93 -6.15
CA LEU A 429 -2.97 -14.81 -7.11
C LEU A 429 -3.97 -15.63 -7.93
N THR A 430 -4.98 -14.97 -8.50
CA THR A 430 -5.85 -15.57 -9.52
C THR A 430 -5.17 -15.53 -10.89
N LYS A 431 -5.62 -16.38 -11.83
CA LYS A 431 -5.09 -16.42 -13.20
C LYS A 431 -5.14 -15.04 -13.87
N ASP A 432 -6.26 -14.35 -13.71
CA ASP A 432 -6.46 -12.99 -14.23
C ASP A 432 -6.15 -11.93 -13.16
N GLY A 433 -5.48 -12.31 -12.07
CA GLY A 433 -5.14 -11.40 -10.97
C GLY A 433 -3.86 -10.63 -11.24
N ILE A 434 -3.18 -10.24 -10.16
CA ILE A 434 -1.98 -9.42 -10.22
C ILE A 434 -0.83 -10.09 -10.99
N ILE A 435 -0.88 -11.42 -11.12
CA ILE A 435 0.14 -12.20 -11.80
C ILE A 435 -0.18 -12.56 -13.25
N GLY A 436 -1.32 -12.11 -13.81
CA GLY A 436 -1.79 -12.55 -15.12
C GLY A 436 -0.80 -12.32 -16.26
N ASN A 437 -0.01 -11.24 -16.20
CA ASN A 437 0.82 -10.78 -17.34
C ASN A 437 2.28 -11.16 -17.26
N PHE A 438 2.68 -11.85 -16.19
CA PHE A 438 4.03 -12.34 -16.14
C PHE A 438 4.23 -13.38 -17.25
N PRO A 439 5.27 -13.27 -18.08
CA PRO A 439 5.54 -14.25 -19.12
C PRO A 439 5.83 -15.62 -18.48
N PRO A 440 5.47 -16.73 -19.15
CA PRO A 440 5.85 -18.06 -18.73
C PRO A 440 7.36 -18.20 -18.52
N LEU A 441 7.78 -19.10 -17.63
CA LEU A 441 9.20 -19.31 -17.30
C LEU A 441 10.06 -19.65 -18.53
N SER A 442 9.48 -20.31 -19.54
CA SER A 442 10.16 -20.63 -20.80
C SER A 442 10.57 -19.40 -21.61
N GLN A 443 9.98 -18.24 -21.34
CA GLN A 443 10.28 -16.97 -22.01
C GLN A 443 11.23 -16.08 -21.18
N TRP A 444 11.69 -16.54 -20.01
CA TRP A 444 12.58 -15.77 -19.16
C TRP A 444 14.00 -15.76 -19.72
N SER A 445 14.51 -14.56 -20.03
CA SER A 445 15.92 -14.35 -20.35
C SER A 445 16.74 -14.10 -19.09
N TRP A 446 18.08 -14.12 -19.20
CA TRP A 446 18.97 -13.67 -18.12
C TRP A 446 18.67 -12.25 -17.65
N LEU A 447 18.27 -11.36 -18.56
CA LEU A 447 17.84 -10.01 -18.21
C LEU A 447 16.56 -10.02 -17.36
N TYR A 448 15.63 -10.91 -17.68
CA TYR A 448 14.38 -11.07 -16.94
C TYR A 448 14.63 -11.61 -15.52
N ILE A 449 15.59 -12.52 -15.37
CA ILE A 449 16.01 -13.07 -14.06
C ILE A 449 16.61 -11.97 -13.18
N LEU A 450 17.39 -11.06 -13.77
CA LEU A 450 18.04 -9.95 -13.08
C LEU A 450 17.09 -8.78 -12.78
N SER A 451 16.04 -8.60 -13.59
CA SER A 451 15.02 -7.57 -13.40
C SER A 451 13.66 -8.03 -13.94
N PRO A 452 12.87 -8.77 -13.13
CA PRO A 452 11.56 -9.27 -13.56
C PRO A 452 10.48 -8.17 -13.70
N ILE A 453 10.85 -6.90 -13.61
CA ILE A 453 9.97 -5.74 -13.77
C ILE A 453 10.06 -5.31 -15.24
N LYS A 454 9.08 -5.68 -16.07
CA LYS A 454 8.85 -5.01 -17.35
C LYS A 454 8.32 -3.60 -17.05
N TYR A 455 8.96 -2.58 -17.63
CA TYR A 455 8.45 -1.21 -17.63
C TYR A 455 7.22 -1.07 -18.51
#